data_AF-A0A535UNG3-F1
#
_entry.id   AF-A0A535UNG3-F1
#
_cell.length_a   1.000
_cell.length_b   1.000
_cell.length_c   1.000
_cell.angle_alpha   90.00
_cell.angle_beta   90.00
_cell.angle_gamma   90.00
#
_symmetry.space_group_name_H-M   'P 1'
#
loop_
_entity.id
_entity.type
_entity.pdbx_description
1 polymer ?
#
loop_
_entity_poly.entity_id
_entity_poly.type
_entity_poly.pdbx_seq_one_letter_code
_entity_poly.pdbx_strand_id
1 'polypeptide(L)'
;MIGERWRVGTTLLEVAQPRLPCFKLGMRMGDPVFPSRFSAANRPGAYLRIVEPGDVGAGDAVDVLDRPSHGVTIAEVSRALLGERTLWPHVLRATQLPARHLEHLRERLDAETTVSGA
;
A
#
# COMPACT_ATOMS: atom_id res chain seq x y z
N MET A 1 8.53 0.38 -3.45
CA MET A 1 7.64 -0.60 -4.12
C MET A 1 7.05 -1.54 -3.05
N ILE A 2 5.91 -2.20 -3.28
CA ILE A 2 5.44 -3.25 -2.34
C ILE A 2 6.51 -4.34 -2.23
N GLY A 3 6.75 -4.84 -1.03
CA GLY A 3 7.68 -5.94 -0.76
C GLY A 3 9.16 -5.56 -0.74
N GLU A 4 9.53 -4.29 -0.94
CA GLU A 4 10.93 -3.88 -0.77
C GLU A 4 11.40 -4.12 0.66
N ARG A 5 12.63 -4.61 0.81
CA ARG A 5 13.29 -4.82 2.11
C ARG A 5 14.20 -3.65 2.42
N TRP A 6 13.92 -2.97 3.51
CA TRP A 6 14.65 -1.79 3.95
C TRP A 6 15.35 -2.09 5.26
N ARG A 7 16.64 -1.78 5.36
CA ARG A 7 17.36 -1.75 6.63
C ARG A 7 17.37 -0.33 7.15
N VAL A 8 16.99 -0.18 8.42
CA VAL A 8 17.05 1.09 9.15
C VAL A 8 17.59 0.78 10.53
N GLY A 9 18.74 1.36 10.89
CA GLY A 9 19.49 0.94 12.08
C GLY A 9 19.82 -0.56 12.01
N THR A 10 19.42 -1.32 13.03
CA THR A 10 19.55 -2.79 13.05
C THR A 10 18.27 -3.52 12.66
N THR A 11 17.19 -2.79 12.34
CA THR A 11 15.88 -3.38 12.02
C THR A 11 15.75 -3.66 10.53
N LEU A 12 15.20 -4.83 10.18
CA LEU A 12 14.79 -5.15 8.81
C LEU A 12 13.28 -4.98 8.65
N LEU A 13 12.88 -4.15 7.70
CA LEU A 13 11.50 -3.77 7.43
C LEU A 13 11.10 -4.17 6.00
N GLU A 14 9.80 -4.44 5.79
CA GLU A 14 9.23 -4.67 4.47
C GLU A 14 8.09 -3.69 4.18
N VAL A 15 8.11 -3.08 3.00
CA VAL A 15 7.02 -2.22 2.53
C VAL A 15 5.75 -3.04 2.31
N ALA A 16 4.75 -2.86 3.19
CA ALA A 16 3.61 -3.76 3.25
C ALA A 16 2.37 -3.25 2.50
N GLN A 17 2.01 -1.97 2.66
CA GLN A 17 0.75 -1.43 2.12
C GLN A 17 0.75 0.12 2.16
N PRO A 18 -0.09 0.78 1.34
CA PRO A 18 -0.32 2.22 1.48
C PRO A 18 -1.05 2.55 2.78
N ARG A 19 -0.94 3.80 3.23
CA ARG A 19 -1.89 4.36 4.18
C ARG A 19 -3.12 4.88 3.43
N LEU A 20 -4.28 4.30 3.72
CA LEU A 20 -5.55 4.84 3.24
C LEU A 20 -6.03 5.97 4.16
N PRO A 21 -6.58 7.07 3.62
CA PRO A 21 -7.11 8.14 4.44
C PRO A 21 -8.38 7.69 5.17
N CYS A 22 -8.59 8.23 6.37
CA CYS A 22 -9.77 7.99 7.18
C CYS A 22 -10.32 9.31 7.73
N PHE A 23 -11.56 9.31 8.24
CA PHE A 23 -12.21 10.53 8.74
C PHE A 23 -11.40 11.24 9.83
N LYS A 24 -10.61 10.52 10.65
CA LYS A 24 -9.72 11.10 11.66
C LYS A 24 -8.66 12.01 11.08
N LEU A 25 -8.21 11.75 9.86
CA LEU A 25 -7.29 12.65 9.16
C LEU A 25 -7.95 13.99 8.88
N GLY A 26 -9.22 14.01 8.44
CA GLY A 26 -9.97 15.24 8.24
C GLY A 26 -10.13 16.04 9.53
N MET A 27 -10.48 15.37 10.64
CA MET A 27 -10.53 16.02 11.96
C MET A 27 -9.19 16.62 12.38
N ARG A 28 -8.08 15.88 12.20
CA ARG A 28 -6.73 16.35 12.55
C ARG A 28 -6.29 17.58 11.76
N MET A 29 -6.75 17.69 10.52
CA MET A 29 -6.43 18.79 9.61
C MET A 29 -7.42 19.96 9.71
N GLY A 30 -8.51 19.82 10.49
CA GLY A 30 -9.58 20.83 10.56
C GLY A 30 -10.38 20.98 9.27
N ASP A 31 -10.37 19.95 8.41
CA ASP A 31 -10.98 19.98 7.09
C ASP A 31 -11.65 18.63 6.77
N PRO A 32 -13.00 18.55 6.75
CA PRO A 32 -13.72 17.30 6.52
C PRO A 32 -13.52 16.75 5.10
N VAL A 33 -13.16 17.58 4.11
CA VAL A 33 -12.89 17.12 2.74
C VAL A 33 -11.41 16.77 2.51
N PHE A 34 -10.56 16.96 3.52
CA PHE A 34 -9.14 16.61 3.44
C PHE A 34 -8.86 15.14 3.06
N PRO A 35 -9.62 14.13 3.52
CA PRO A 35 -9.43 12.74 3.07
C PRO A 35 -9.54 12.59 1.55
N SER A 36 -10.45 13.32 0.90
CA SER A 36 -10.59 13.32 -0.56
C SER A 36 -9.38 13.97 -1.23
N ARG A 37 -8.91 15.11 -0.70
CA ARG A 37 -7.68 15.77 -1.18
C ARG A 37 -6.44 14.89 -1.05
N PHE A 38 -6.32 14.17 0.07
CA PHE A 38 -5.25 13.21 0.31
C PHE A 38 -5.27 12.08 -0.71
N SER A 39 -6.44 11.49 -0.97
CA SER A 39 -6.63 10.47 -2.01
C SER A 39 -6.24 11.00 -3.39
N ALA A 40 -6.69 12.21 -3.73
CA ALA A 40 -6.43 12.83 -5.03
C ALA A 40 -4.94 13.14 -5.24
N ALA A 41 -4.22 13.55 -4.20
CA ALA A 41 -2.79 13.80 -4.26
C ALA A 41 -1.95 12.52 -4.47
N ASN A 42 -2.51 11.35 -4.15
CA ASN A 42 -1.88 10.03 -4.31
C ASN A 42 -0.46 9.92 -3.75
N ARG A 43 -0.23 10.55 -2.59
CA ARG A 43 1.02 10.49 -1.81
C ARG A 43 0.76 9.85 -0.44
N PRO A 44 0.32 8.57 -0.39
CA PRO A 44 -0.21 7.98 0.83
C PRO A 44 0.86 7.74 1.91
N GLY A 45 2.13 7.60 1.51
CA GLY A 45 3.14 6.98 2.37
C GLY A 45 2.91 5.46 2.49
N ALA A 46 3.78 4.79 3.25
CA ALA A 46 3.78 3.34 3.38
C ALA A 46 3.72 2.90 4.84
N TYR A 47 2.98 1.83 5.10
CA TYR A 47 3.16 1.02 6.30
C TYR A 47 4.24 -0.02 6.04
N LEU A 48 5.10 -0.20 7.03
CA LEU A 48 6.15 -1.20 7.03
C LEU A 48 5.78 -2.31 8.02
N ARG A 49 6.08 -3.56 7.67
CA ARG A 49 6.06 -4.67 8.63
C ARG A 49 7.47 -4.99 9.09
N ILE A 50 7.60 -5.41 10.33
CA ILE A 50 8.87 -5.85 10.90
C ILE A 50 9.16 -7.26 10.39
N VAL A 51 10.32 -7.42 9.78
CA VAL A 51 10.85 -8.70 9.27
C VAL A 51 11.80 -9.27 10.31
N GLU A 52 12.71 -8.42 10.79
CA GLU A 52 13.63 -8.72 11.88
C GLU A 52 13.58 -7.53 12.85
N PRO A 53 13.26 -7.76 14.13
CA PRO A 53 13.26 -6.70 15.13
C PRO A 53 14.68 -6.20 15.40
N GLY A 54 14.79 -4.94 15.78
CA GLY A 54 16.02 -4.28 16.14
C GLY A 54 15.75 -2.89 16.67
N ASP A 55 16.77 -2.05 16.63
CA ASP A 55 16.73 -0.66 17.07
C ASP A 55 16.72 0.27 15.86
N VAL A 56 15.96 1.37 15.99
CA VAL A 56 15.86 2.46 15.01
C VAL A 56 15.99 3.78 15.75
N GLY A 57 16.88 4.64 15.27
CA GLY A 57 17.15 5.98 15.80
C GLY A 57 16.96 7.08 14.76
N ALA A 58 16.81 8.32 15.24
CA ALA A 58 16.81 9.48 14.38
C ALA A 58 18.20 9.65 13.72
N GLY A 59 18.22 9.81 12.40
CA GLY A 59 19.46 9.93 11.63
C GLY A 59 19.99 8.62 11.05
N ASP A 60 19.39 7.47 11.39
CA ASP A 60 19.74 6.20 10.76
C ASP A 60 19.48 6.26 9.25
N ALA A 61 20.41 5.69 8.48
CA ALA A 61 20.26 5.52 7.06
C ALA A 61 19.10 4.57 6.75
N VAL A 62 18.46 4.79 5.60
CA VAL A 62 17.43 3.90 5.07
C VAL A 62 17.99 3.25 3.82
N ASP A 63 18.46 2.01 3.96
CA ASP A 63 19.08 1.26 2.87
C ASP A 63 18.07 0.28 2.27
N VAL A 64 17.83 0.39 0.96
CA VAL A 64 17.00 -0.58 0.23
C VAL A 64 17.87 -1.76 -0.17
N LEU A 65 17.66 -2.90 0.47
CA LEU A 65 18.44 -4.12 0.24
C LEU A 65 17.90 -4.96 -0.91
N ASP A 66 16.58 -4.98 -1.06
CA ASP A 66 15.90 -5.80 -2.06
C ASP A 66 14.70 -5.05 -2.64
N ARG A 67 14.48 -5.27 -3.94
CA ARG A 67 13.34 -4.75 -4.69
C ARG A 67 12.70 -5.88 -5.51
N PRO A 68 11.43 -6.22 -5.24
CA PRO A 68 10.71 -7.19 -6.06
C PRO A 68 10.60 -6.77 -7.54
N SER A 69 10.53 -7.73 -8.45
CA SER A 69 10.50 -7.48 -9.90
C SER A 69 9.14 -7.06 -10.44
N HIS A 70 8.06 -7.16 -9.65
CA HIS A 70 6.68 -6.99 -10.14
C HIS A 70 6.28 -5.54 -10.49
N GLY A 71 7.06 -4.54 -10.13
CA GLY A 71 6.80 -3.13 -10.44
C GLY A 71 5.78 -2.42 -9.55
N VAL A 72 4.87 -3.15 -8.90
CA VAL A 72 3.74 -2.61 -8.12
C VAL A 72 4.15 -1.60 -7.03
N THR A 73 3.86 -0.32 -7.27
CA THR A 73 4.16 0.79 -6.37
C THR A 73 3.09 0.99 -5.29
N ILE A 74 3.47 1.65 -4.19
CA ILE A 74 2.54 2.05 -3.12
C ILE A 74 1.39 2.92 -3.66
N ALA A 75 1.68 3.79 -4.62
CA ALA A 75 0.72 4.71 -5.22
C ALA A 75 -0.31 3.96 -6.09
N GLU A 76 0.10 2.93 -6.84
CA GLU A 76 -0.82 2.07 -7.60
C GLU A 76 -1.73 1.25 -6.68
N VAL A 77 -1.18 0.68 -5.60
CA VAL A 77 -2.01 -0.04 -4.63
C VAL A 77 -3.04 0.89 -3.97
N SER A 78 -2.65 2.12 -3.63
CA SER A 78 -3.58 3.11 -3.06
C SER A 78 -4.75 3.39 -3.99
N ARG A 79 -4.48 3.67 -5.27
CA ARG A 79 -5.52 3.91 -6.30
C ARG A 79 -6.40 2.68 -6.51
N ALA A 80 -5.81 1.49 -6.59
CA ALA A 80 -6.56 0.25 -6.74
C ALA A 80 -7.54 0.02 -5.58
N LEU A 81 -7.09 0.19 -4.33
CA LEU A 81 -7.91 0.02 -3.13
C LEU A 81 -8.97 1.13 -2.98
N LEU A 82 -8.74 2.32 -3.53
CA LEU A 82 -9.69 3.42 -3.55
C LEU A 82 -10.67 3.37 -4.73
N GLY A 83 -10.57 2.35 -5.59
CA GLY A 83 -11.60 2.03 -6.59
C GLY A 83 -11.15 2.04 -8.04
N GLU A 84 -9.87 2.27 -8.34
CA GLU A 84 -9.38 2.20 -9.72
C GLU A 84 -9.16 0.75 -10.18
N ARG A 85 -10.20 0.19 -10.80
CA ARG A 85 -10.31 -1.23 -11.17
C ARG A 85 -9.27 -1.71 -12.18
N THR A 86 -8.89 -0.85 -13.12
CA THR A 86 -7.90 -1.15 -14.17
C THR A 86 -6.54 -1.57 -13.61
N LEU A 87 -6.24 -1.20 -12.36
CA LEU A 87 -5.01 -1.56 -11.67
C LEU A 87 -5.05 -2.92 -10.97
N TRP A 88 -6.23 -3.54 -10.78
CA TRP A 88 -6.35 -4.73 -9.94
C TRP A 88 -5.52 -5.93 -10.43
N PRO A 89 -5.55 -6.33 -11.72
CA PRO A 89 -4.71 -7.43 -12.20
C PRO A 89 -3.21 -7.16 -11.99
N HIS A 90 -2.81 -5.88 -12.09
CA HIS A 90 -1.43 -5.48 -11.85
C HIS A 90 -1.06 -5.58 -10.38
N VAL A 91 -1.88 -5.03 -9.48
CA VAL A 91 -1.64 -4.99 -8.05
C VAL A 91 -1.64 -6.39 -7.42
N LEU A 92 -2.45 -7.31 -7.95
CA LEU A 92 -2.49 -8.72 -7.50
C LEU A 92 -1.17 -9.48 -7.74
N ARG A 93 -0.24 -8.97 -8.55
CA ARG A 93 1.11 -9.54 -8.67
C ARG A 93 1.99 -9.32 -7.44
N ALA A 94 1.66 -8.35 -6.59
CA ALA A 94 2.37 -8.10 -5.33
C ALA A 94 1.79 -8.97 -4.21
N THR A 95 2.23 -10.23 -4.16
CA THR A 95 1.76 -11.22 -3.18
C THR A 95 2.15 -10.89 -1.74
N GLN A 96 3.07 -9.95 -1.53
CA GLN A 96 3.49 -9.45 -0.22
C GLN A 96 2.44 -8.55 0.44
N LEU A 97 1.42 -8.08 -0.30
CA LEU A 97 0.30 -7.35 0.29
C LEU A 97 -0.38 -8.16 1.39
N PRO A 98 -0.93 -7.50 2.44
CA PRO A 98 -1.71 -8.19 3.46
C PRO A 98 -2.87 -8.98 2.83
N ALA A 99 -3.14 -10.18 3.36
CA ALA A 99 -4.15 -11.11 2.84
C ALA A 99 -5.51 -10.45 2.57
N ARG A 100 -6.02 -9.66 3.53
CA ARG A 100 -7.27 -8.89 3.39
C ARG A 100 -7.36 -8.03 2.12
N HIS A 101 -6.24 -7.50 1.63
CA HIS A 101 -6.22 -6.65 0.43
C HIS A 101 -6.24 -7.51 -0.82
N LEU A 102 -5.49 -8.62 -0.83
CA LEU A 102 -5.51 -9.58 -1.92
C LEU A 102 -6.88 -10.24 -2.06
N GLU A 103 -7.49 -10.66 -0.95
CA GLU A 103 -8.84 -11.24 -0.89
C GLU A 103 -9.87 -10.23 -1.42
N HIS A 104 -9.89 -9.02 -0.88
CA HIS A 104 -10.81 -7.96 -1.32
C HIS A 104 -10.72 -7.66 -2.82
N LEU A 105 -9.50 -7.60 -3.37
CA LEU A 105 -9.30 -7.31 -4.79
C LEU A 105 -9.68 -8.51 -5.68
N ARG A 106 -9.44 -9.75 -5.24
CA ARG A 106 -9.83 -10.97 -5.96
C ARG A 106 -11.35 -11.11 -6.02
N GLU A 107 -12.02 -11.03 -4.87
CA GLU A 107 -13.49 -11.14 -4.78
C GLU A 107 -14.20 -10.18 -5.74
N ARG A 108 -13.70 -8.94 -5.82
CA ARG A 108 -14.29 -7.93 -6.71
C ARG A 108 -13.95 -8.14 -8.19
N LEU A 109 -12.78 -8.69 -8.50
CA LEU A 109 -12.39 -9.03 -9.88
C LEU A 109 -13.22 -10.20 -10.42
N ASP A 110 -13.47 -11.20 -9.59
CA ASP A 110 -14.26 -12.39 -9.94
C ASP A 110 -15.75 -12.02 -10.14
N ALA A 111 -16.29 -11.16 -9.28
CA ALA A 111 -17.65 -10.62 -9.44
C ALA A 111 -17.81 -9.83 -10.76
N GLU A 112 -16.77 -9.14 -11.23
CA GLU A 112 -16.80 -8.39 -12.49
C GLU A 112 -16.77 -9.31 -13.72
N THR A 113 -15.94 -10.36 -13.68
CA THR A 113 -15.88 -11.37 -14.74
C THR A 113 -17.22 -12.09 -14.92
N THR A 114 -17.94 -12.31 -13.81
CA THR A 114 -19.27 -12.94 -13.82
C THR A 114 -20.34 -12.03 -14.42
N VAL A 115 -20.27 -10.71 -14.20
CA VAL A 115 -21.24 -9.74 -14.73
C VAL A 115 -20.98 -9.39 -16.19
N SER A 116 -19.73 -9.38 -16.65
CA SER A 116 -19.39 -9.10 -18.05
C SER A 116 -19.60 -10.30 -18.99
N GLY A 117 -19.82 -11.50 -18.45
CA GLY A 117 -20.06 -12.73 -19.21
C GLY A 117 -21.54 -13.13 -19.36
N ALA A 118 -22.46 -12.32 -18.84
CA ALA A 118 -23.92 -12.49 -18.94
C ALA A 118 -24.51 -11.40 -19.86
#